data_AF-A0A098VXK1-F1
#
_entry.id   AF-A0A098VXK1-F1
#
_cell.length_a   1.000
_cell.length_b   1.000
_cell.length_c   1.000
_cell.angle_alpha   90.00
_cell.angle_beta   90.00
_cell.angle_gamma   90.00
#
_symmetry.space_group_name_H-M   'P 1'
#
loop_
_entity.id
_entity.type
_entity.pdbx_description
1 polymer ?
#
loop_
_entity_poly.entity_id
_entity_poly.type
_entity_poly.pdbx_seq_one_letter_code
_entity_poly.pdbx_strand_id
1 'polypeptide(L)'
;MQSQARALPHVGASSIVDGILMISNMEADVMVVGASEAPINPLIVAGFNQIRALAEIAGERPIESYSRPFDKARTGFVLGEGAAVLILEELEHAKRRGAAILAEITGFGVNNDCYHLTAPDPEGQGAISCMKKALFRAGIAPSELGYLNAHATSTPIGMIWHVIVGDKIEGNAIFKLFDQKNQTKTPLLKRSESAGKELFVKGQTSSDDRNYLASRRGLDIEECRHVTPCIPLLVSSTKGATGHLLGAAGAMEALFTVLALKHNIAPPTLNLEQYDLESIEGSSNIEYPAKYALHMPFVKHLMSNSFGFGGVNISLLFTKTGQK
;
A
#
# COMPACT_ATOMS: atom_id res chain seq x y z
N MET A 1 -1.51 -15.52 24.39
CA MET A 1 -1.40 -14.05 24.25
C MET A 1 -0.03 -13.77 23.65
N GLN A 2 0.10 -13.84 22.32
CA GLN A 2 1.38 -13.54 21.65
C GLN A 2 1.53 -12.02 21.59
N SER A 3 2.60 -11.48 22.19
CA SER A 3 2.97 -10.08 21.99
C SER A 3 3.43 -9.92 20.54
N GLN A 4 2.68 -9.18 19.73
CA GLN A 4 3.16 -8.75 18.41
C GLN A 4 4.32 -7.78 18.61
N ALA A 5 5.55 -8.30 18.51
CA ALA A 5 6.75 -7.49 18.45
C ALA A 5 6.66 -6.58 17.22
N ARG A 6 6.80 -5.27 17.42
CA ARG A 6 6.80 -4.29 16.34
C ARG A 6 8.24 -4.07 15.88
N ALA A 7 8.64 -4.79 14.82
CA ALA A 7 9.81 -4.41 14.04
C ALA A 7 9.42 -3.25 13.09
N LEU A 8 10.29 -2.25 12.94
CA LEU A 8 10.14 -1.15 11.98
C LEU A 8 11.39 -1.03 11.08
N PRO A 9 11.51 -1.85 10.01
CA PRO A 9 12.57 -1.74 9.00
C PRO A 9 12.13 -0.92 7.77
N HIS A 10 10.98 -0.23 7.81
CA HIS A 10 10.46 0.59 6.69
C HIS A 10 10.47 2.08 7.02
N VAL A 11 11.66 2.66 7.15
CA VAL A 11 11.90 4.01 7.71
C VAL A 11 11.02 5.09 7.04
N GLY A 12 10.98 5.13 5.71
CA GLY A 12 10.24 6.13 4.94
C GLY A 12 8.74 6.13 5.23
N ALA A 13 8.05 5.01 5.00
CA ALA A 13 6.61 4.93 5.26
C ALA A 13 6.27 4.96 6.77
N SER A 14 7.16 4.46 7.64
CA SER A 14 6.97 4.56 9.10
C SER A 14 7.02 6.01 9.56
N SER A 15 7.97 6.82 9.08
CA SER A 15 8.07 8.24 9.43
C SER A 15 6.81 9.03 9.10
N ILE A 16 6.12 8.68 8.00
CA ILE A 16 4.83 9.28 7.63
C ILE A 16 3.75 8.89 8.63
N VAL A 17 3.68 7.61 9.03
CA VAL A 17 2.73 7.15 10.06
C VAL A 17 3.00 7.80 11.42
N ASP A 18 4.26 7.91 11.82
CA ASP A 18 4.64 8.57 13.07
C ASP A 18 4.28 10.06 13.05
N GLY A 19 4.51 10.76 11.93
CA GLY A 19 4.06 12.13 11.74
C GLY A 19 2.54 12.30 11.80
N ILE A 20 1.77 11.40 11.19
CA ILE A 20 0.30 11.36 11.32
C ILE A 20 -0.10 11.21 12.79
N LEU A 21 0.57 10.33 13.54
CA LEU A 21 0.26 10.09 14.95
C LEU A 21 0.60 11.29 15.85
N MET A 22 1.73 11.98 15.62
CA MET A 22 2.07 13.21 16.35
C MET A 22 1.03 14.30 16.13
N ILE A 23 0.63 14.56 14.88
CA ILE A 23 -0.40 15.55 14.55
C ILE A 23 -1.77 15.13 15.13
N SER A 24 -2.15 13.86 14.98
CA SER A 24 -3.43 13.34 15.48
C SER A 24 -3.55 13.38 17.02
N ASN A 25 -2.43 13.34 17.72
CA ASN A 25 -2.36 13.45 19.18
C ASN A 25 -2.23 14.91 19.68
N MET A 26 -2.18 15.89 18.77
CA MET A 26 -1.95 17.32 19.06
C MET A 26 -0.55 17.62 19.66
N GLU A 27 0.44 16.79 19.35
CA GLU A 27 1.84 16.99 19.76
C GLU A 27 2.59 17.95 18.83
N ALA A 28 2.09 18.14 17.60
CA ALA A 28 2.62 19.11 16.62
C ALA A 28 1.56 19.50 15.58
N ASP A 29 1.55 20.76 15.12
CA ASP A 29 0.71 21.19 13.99
C ASP A 29 1.32 20.83 12.62
N VAL A 30 2.65 20.70 12.55
CA VAL A 30 3.42 20.45 11.32
C VAL A 30 4.50 19.41 11.59
N MET A 31 4.66 18.43 10.69
CA MET A 31 5.71 17.41 10.75
C MET A 31 6.47 17.32 9.43
N VAL A 32 7.80 17.36 9.51
CA VAL A 32 8.68 16.98 8.38
C VAL A 32 8.89 15.46 8.46
N VAL A 33 8.48 14.73 7.44
CA VAL A 33 8.58 13.27 7.37
C VAL A 33 9.26 12.84 6.08
N GLY A 34 9.83 11.64 6.05
CA GLY A 34 10.54 11.14 4.88
C GLY A 34 11.72 10.24 5.23
N ALA A 35 12.49 9.91 4.20
CA ALA A 35 13.73 9.15 4.35
C ALA A 35 14.65 9.39 3.14
N SER A 36 15.94 9.11 3.34
CA SER A 36 17.00 9.15 2.35
C SER A 36 17.81 7.87 2.41
N GLU A 37 18.21 7.34 1.26
CA GLU A 37 18.99 6.10 1.17
C GLU A 37 20.04 6.22 0.05
N ALA A 38 21.24 5.72 0.32
CA ALA A 38 22.36 5.65 -0.63
C ALA A 38 23.08 4.28 -0.49
N PRO A 39 22.45 3.17 -0.94
CA PRO A 39 22.92 1.83 -0.66
C PRO A 39 23.80 1.26 -1.78
N ILE A 40 24.14 2.02 -2.83
CA ILE A 40 24.97 1.52 -3.94
C ILE A 40 26.45 1.59 -3.52
N ASN A 41 26.84 0.62 -2.69
CA ASN A 41 28.23 0.37 -2.30
C ASN A 41 28.55 -1.13 -2.35
N PRO A 42 29.83 -1.52 -2.48
CA PRO A 42 30.22 -2.92 -2.67
C PRO A 42 29.71 -3.87 -1.58
N LEU A 43 29.62 -3.42 -0.32
CA LEU A 43 29.17 -4.25 0.80
C LEU A 43 27.67 -4.59 0.69
N ILE A 44 26.84 -3.57 0.43
CA ILE A 44 25.38 -3.75 0.33
C ILE A 44 25.02 -4.52 -0.95
N VAL A 45 25.66 -4.22 -2.08
CA VAL A 45 25.50 -4.99 -3.34
C VAL A 45 25.89 -6.45 -3.12
N ALA A 46 27.05 -6.73 -2.49
CA ALA A 46 27.45 -8.10 -2.18
C ALA A 46 26.47 -8.79 -1.22
N GLY A 47 25.99 -8.11 -0.18
CA GLY A 47 25.03 -8.64 0.80
C GLY A 47 23.71 -9.06 0.17
N PHE A 48 23.09 -8.20 -0.65
CA PHE A 48 21.86 -8.54 -1.35
C PHE A 48 22.06 -9.60 -2.45
N ASN A 49 23.23 -9.62 -3.11
CA ASN A 49 23.56 -10.66 -4.08
C ASN A 49 23.73 -12.05 -3.41
N GLN A 50 24.33 -12.12 -2.22
CA GLN A 50 24.49 -13.37 -1.45
C GLN A 50 23.14 -14.01 -1.09
N ILE A 51 22.12 -13.19 -0.76
CA ILE A 51 20.76 -13.65 -0.52
C ILE A 51 19.88 -13.69 -1.78
N ARG A 52 20.48 -13.59 -2.98
CA ARG A 52 19.78 -13.64 -4.29
C ARG A 52 18.58 -12.69 -4.41
N ALA A 53 18.70 -11.51 -3.78
CA ALA A 53 17.66 -10.49 -3.78
C ALA A 53 17.70 -9.56 -5.00
N LEU A 54 18.90 -9.38 -5.59
CA LEU A 54 19.12 -8.49 -6.72
C LEU A 54 18.70 -9.13 -8.04
N ALA A 55 18.30 -8.30 -9.01
CA ALA A 55 18.03 -8.74 -10.37
C ALA A 55 19.25 -9.42 -10.99
N GLU A 56 19.06 -10.64 -11.50
CA GLU A 56 20.11 -11.36 -12.24
C GLU A 56 20.30 -10.71 -13.62
N ILE A 57 21.48 -10.09 -13.81
CA ILE A 57 21.88 -9.48 -15.09
C ILE A 57 22.41 -10.58 -16.02
N ALA A 58 21.52 -11.12 -16.86
CA ALA A 58 21.83 -12.17 -17.82
C ALA A 58 21.17 -11.91 -19.18
N GLY A 59 21.89 -12.23 -20.25
CA GLY A 59 21.45 -12.04 -21.65
C GLY A 59 21.65 -10.62 -22.19
N GLU A 60 21.01 -10.33 -23.32
CA GLU A 60 21.21 -9.10 -24.12
C GLU A 60 20.14 -8.02 -23.86
N ARG A 61 19.46 -8.04 -22.70
CA ARG A 61 18.41 -7.04 -22.39
C ARG A 61 19.04 -5.67 -22.05
N PRO A 62 18.41 -4.54 -22.41
CA PRO A 62 18.82 -3.21 -21.97
C PRO A 62 18.88 -3.12 -20.43
N ILE A 63 19.89 -2.42 -19.90
CA ILE A 63 20.19 -2.40 -18.45
C ILE A 63 19.08 -1.74 -17.63
N GLU A 64 18.41 -0.74 -18.22
CA GLU A 64 17.24 -0.06 -17.70
C GLU A 64 16.00 -0.97 -17.57
N SER A 65 16.00 -2.13 -18.22
CA SER A 65 14.86 -3.05 -18.26
C SER A 65 14.85 -4.14 -17.18
N TYR A 66 15.86 -4.20 -16.31
CA TYR A 66 15.97 -5.24 -15.28
C TYR A 66 15.09 -5.01 -14.04
N SER A 67 14.69 -3.76 -13.77
CA SER A 67 13.63 -3.48 -12.79
C SER A 67 12.29 -3.55 -13.50
N ARG A 68 11.54 -4.63 -13.29
CA ARG A 68 10.31 -4.98 -14.02
C ARG A 68 9.25 -5.56 -13.08
N PRO A 69 8.56 -4.71 -12.30
CA PRO A 69 7.55 -5.16 -11.34
C PRO A 69 6.41 -5.91 -12.04
N PHE A 70 5.92 -6.98 -11.41
CA PHE A 70 4.88 -7.90 -11.93
C PHE A 70 5.20 -8.64 -13.25
N ASP A 71 6.34 -8.38 -13.90
CA ASP A 71 6.70 -9.01 -15.18
C ASP A 71 7.15 -10.47 -15.00
N LYS A 72 6.76 -11.33 -15.93
CA LYS A 72 7.07 -12.77 -15.91
C LYS A 72 8.55 -13.08 -15.99
N ALA A 73 9.35 -12.19 -16.57
CA ALA A 73 10.80 -12.37 -16.71
C ALA A 73 11.61 -11.61 -15.64
N ARG A 74 10.98 -11.23 -14.51
CA ARG A 74 11.62 -10.60 -13.34
C ARG A 74 12.43 -11.62 -12.52
N THR A 75 13.57 -11.19 -11.99
CA THR A 75 14.54 -12.09 -11.30
C THR A 75 14.96 -11.60 -9.92
N GLY A 76 14.62 -10.37 -9.53
CA GLY A 76 15.04 -9.71 -8.30
C GLY A 76 14.94 -8.19 -8.44
N PHE A 77 15.24 -7.43 -7.39
CA PHE A 77 15.16 -5.97 -7.43
C PHE A 77 16.44 -5.31 -7.93
N VAL A 78 16.33 -4.13 -8.55
CA VAL A 78 17.48 -3.26 -8.83
C VAL A 78 17.61 -2.25 -7.70
N LEU A 79 18.82 -2.04 -7.16
CA LEU A 79 19.07 -1.01 -6.13
C LEU A 79 18.87 0.40 -6.72
N GLY A 80 18.27 1.29 -5.93
CA GLY A 80 18.13 2.71 -6.26
C GLY A 80 18.63 3.60 -5.13
N GLU A 81 18.89 4.86 -5.44
CA GLU A 81 19.31 5.90 -4.49
C GLU A 81 18.37 7.09 -4.54
N GLY A 82 18.25 7.80 -3.42
CA GLY A 82 17.52 9.06 -3.37
C GLY A 82 16.89 9.34 -2.02
N ALA A 83 16.14 10.44 -1.99
CA ALA A 83 15.39 10.86 -0.81
C ALA A 83 14.00 11.35 -1.22
N ALA A 84 13.05 11.20 -0.31
CA ALA A 84 11.73 11.80 -0.42
C ALA A 84 11.35 12.40 0.93
N VAL A 85 10.88 13.65 0.90
CA VAL A 85 10.43 14.40 2.08
C VAL A 85 9.03 14.93 1.80
N LEU A 86 8.15 14.79 2.80
CA LEU A 86 6.81 15.36 2.79
C LEU A 86 6.66 16.28 4.01
N ILE A 87 5.88 17.34 3.85
CA ILE A 87 5.40 18.17 4.96
C ILE A 87 3.98 17.73 5.25
N LEU A 88 3.76 17.15 6.43
CA LEU A 88 2.43 16.88 6.96
C LEU A 88 2.00 18.05 7.85
N GLU A 89 0.70 18.32 7.87
CA GLU A 89 0.16 19.47 8.58
C GLU A 89 -1.29 19.21 9.00
N GLU A 90 -1.68 19.74 10.16
CA GLU A 90 -3.07 19.75 10.63
C GLU A 90 -3.95 20.51 9.62
N LEU A 91 -5.09 19.92 9.23
CA LEU A 91 -5.90 20.39 8.11
C LEU A 91 -6.44 21.81 8.31
N GLU A 92 -6.93 22.14 9.51
CA GLU A 92 -7.44 23.47 9.83
C GLU A 92 -6.29 24.48 10.00
N HIS A 93 -5.12 24.09 10.51
CA HIS A 93 -3.90 24.91 10.53
C HIS A 93 -3.46 25.28 9.10
N ALA A 94 -3.38 24.29 8.20
CA ALA A 94 -3.08 24.48 6.79
C ALA A 94 -4.08 25.46 6.12
N LYS A 95 -5.39 25.29 6.37
CA LYS A 95 -6.43 26.20 5.88
C LYS A 95 -6.28 27.62 6.44
N ARG A 96 -6.08 27.78 7.76
CA ARG A 96 -5.95 29.09 8.43
C ARG A 96 -4.83 29.94 7.82
N ARG A 97 -3.72 29.33 7.39
CA ARG A 97 -2.60 30.02 6.74
C ARG A 97 -2.63 30.03 5.21
N GLY A 98 -3.70 29.53 4.58
CA GLY A 98 -3.84 29.48 3.12
C GLY A 98 -2.83 28.56 2.41
N ALA A 99 -2.46 27.43 3.03
CA ALA A 99 -1.51 26.49 2.46
C ALA A 99 -2.05 25.79 1.19
N ALA A 100 -1.16 25.52 0.23
CA ALA A 100 -1.49 24.70 -0.94
C ALA A 100 -1.49 23.21 -0.56
N ILE A 101 -2.66 22.68 -0.20
CA ILE A 101 -2.83 21.28 0.20
C ILE A 101 -2.79 20.38 -1.05
N LEU A 102 -1.90 19.37 -1.04
CA LEU A 102 -1.73 18.45 -2.19
C LEU A 102 -2.64 17.21 -2.12
N ALA A 103 -2.86 16.70 -0.91
CA ALA A 103 -3.68 15.54 -0.61
C ALA A 103 -4.03 15.52 0.89
N GLU A 104 -5.14 14.90 1.27
CA GLU A 104 -5.46 14.54 2.66
C GLU A 104 -5.02 13.09 2.92
N ILE A 105 -4.33 12.81 4.04
CA ILE A 105 -4.08 11.42 4.45
C ILE A 105 -5.25 10.97 5.33
N THR A 106 -6.18 10.21 4.74
CA THR A 106 -7.44 9.83 5.40
C THR A 106 -7.38 8.45 6.05
N GLY A 107 -6.41 7.61 5.70
CA GLY A 107 -6.27 6.29 6.29
C GLY A 107 -4.84 5.75 6.23
N PHE A 108 -4.53 4.83 7.14
CA PHE A 108 -3.28 4.08 7.11
C PHE A 108 -3.46 2.67 7.71
N GLY A 109 -2.60 1.74 7.30
CA GLY A 109 -2.46 0.40 7.85
C GLY A 109 -1.01 0.18 8.28
N VAL A 110 -0.83 -0.53 9.40
CA VAL A 110 0.47 -1.08 9.82
C VAL A 110 0.23 -2.45 10.42
N ASN A 111 1.06 -3.44 10.08
CA ASN A 111 1.17 -4.72 10.77
C ASN A 111 2.55 -5.37 10.57
N ASN A 112 2.74 -6.54 11.19
CA ASN A 112 3.84 -7.44 10.96
C ASN A 112 3.27 -8.86 10.77
N ASP A 113 3.79 -9.63 9.81
CA ASP A 113 3.30 -10.98 9.48
C ASP A 113 3.79 -12.05 10.44
N CYS A 114 4.90 -11.81 11.14
CA CYS A 114 5.64 -12.77 11.96
C CYS A 114 5.99 -14.09 11.24
N TYR A 115 6.03 -14.10 9.90
CA TYR A 115 6.18 -15.31 9.10
C TYR A 115 7.64 -15.70 8.86
N HIS A 116 8.42 -14.85 8.18
CA HIS A 116 9.82 -15.11 7.85
C HIS A 116 10.64 -13.81 7.78
N LEU A 117 11.96 -13.90 7.92
CA LEU A 117 12.85 -12.73 7.98
C LEU A 117 12.91 -11.96 6.65
N THR A 118 12.76 -12.64 5.52
CA THR A 118 12.94 -12.07 4.17
C THR A 118 11.83 -12.46 3.19
N ALA A 119 10.75 -13.06 3.68
CA ALA A 119 9.56 -13.40 2.91
C ALA A 119 8.30 -13.03 3.73
N PRO A 120 7.26 -12.43 3.10
CA PRO A 120 5.98 -12.20 3.75
C PRO A 120 5.19 -13.52 3.86
N ASP A 121 4.04 -13.47 4.52
CA ASP A 121 3.09 -14.59 4.54
C ASP A 121 2.69 -15.02 3.10
N PRO A 122 2.86 -16.29 2.70
CA PRO A 122 2.54 -16.79 1.35
C PRO A 122 1.07 -16.60 0.96
N GLU A 123 0.15 -16.54 1.92
CA GLU A 123 -1.27 -16.28 1.64
C GLU A 123 -1.61 -14.79 1.49
N GLY A 124 -0.67 -13.90 1.83
CA GLY A 124 -0.83 -12.45 1.76
C GLY A 124 -1.78 -11.86 2.81
N GLN A 125 -2.08 -12.58 3.90
CA GLN A 125 -2.97 -12.09 4.97
C GLN A 125 -2.41 -10.82 5.62
N GLY A 126 -1.09 -10.71 5.69
CA GLY A 126 -0.34 -9.49 6.02
C GLY A 126 -0.78 -8.27 5.23
N ALA A 127 -0.52 -8.30 3.93
CA ALA A 127 -0.90 -7.26 2.98
C ALA A 127 -2.42 -6.97 2.99
N ILE A 128 -3.27 -8.01 2.94
CA ILE A 128 -4.74 -7.87 2.99
C ILE A 128 -5.18 -7.15 4.27
N SER A 129 -4.67 -7.56 5.43
CA SER A 129 -4.98 -6.95 6.73
C SER A 129 -4.49 -5.51 6.81
N CYS A 130 -3.32 -5.20 6.24
CA CYS A 130 -2.77 -3.85 6.20
C CYS A 130 -3.65 -2.91 5.35
N MET A 131 -3.96 -3.30 4.11
CA MET A 131 -4.83 -2.54 3.21
C MET A 131 -6.24 -2.37 3.80
N LYS A 132 -6.82 -3.41 4.41
CA LYS A 132 -8.12 -3.32 5.13
C LYS A 132 -8.11 -2.30 6.27
N LYS A 133 -7.02 -2.20 7.05
CA LYS A 133 -6.89 -1.16 8.10
C LYS A 133 -6.88 0.25 7.52
N ALA A 134 -6.22 0.46 6.37
CA ALA A 134 -6.18 1.75 5.70
C ALA A 134 -7.57 2.16 5.19
N LEU A 135 -8.27 1.26 4.50
CA LEU A 135 -9.67 1.47 4.04
C LEU A 135 -10.61 1.76 5.21
N PHE A 136 -10.54 0.96 6.28
CA PHE A 136 -11.37 1.13 7.48
C PHE A 136 -11.16 2.49 8.15
N ARG A 137 -9.91 2.96 8.27
CA ARG A 137 -9.62 4.30 8.84
C ARG A 137 -10.11 5.44 7.95
N ALA A 138 -10.01 5.28 6.63
CA ALA A 138 -10.55 6.24 5.67
C ALA A 138 -12.09 6.23 5.60
N GLY A 139 -12.73 5.14 6.03
CA GLY A 139 -14.18 4.96 5.98
C GLY A 139 -14.74 4.70 4.58
N ILE A 140 -13.90 4.19 3.65
CA ILE A 140 -14.29 3.90 2.27
C ILE A 140 -14.35 2.39 1.98
N ALA A 141 -15.19 2.00 1.04
CA ALA A 141 -15.26 0.63 0.52
C ALA A 141 -14.09 0.33 -0.43
N PRO A 142 -13.70 -0.96 -0.62
CA PRO A 142 -12.68 -1.34 -1.60
C PRO A 142 -12.98 -0.85 -3.04
N SER A 143 -14.26 -0.78 -3.42
CA SER A 143 -14.72 -0.28 -4.73
C SER A 143 -14.56 1.23 -4.94
N GLU A 144 -14.28 2.01 -3.89
CA GLU A 144 -14.06 3.46 -3.99
C GLU A 144 -12.58 3.82 -4.21
N LEU A 145 -11.68 2.84 -4.09
CA LEU A 145 -10.27 3.01 -4.40
C LEU A 145 -10.06 2.98 -5.93
N GLY A 146 -9.58 4.08 -6.50
CA GLY A 146 -9.37 4.18 -7.95
C GLY A 146 -7.94 3.88 -8.42
N TYR A 147 -6.94 4.01 -7.53
CA TYR A 147 -5.57 3.64 -7.86
C TYR A 147 -4.77 3.16 -6.64
N LEU A 148 -3.83 2.23 -6.88
CA LEU A 148 -2.92 1.66 -5.90
C LEU A 148 -1.48 1.66 -6.47
N ASN A 149 -0.58 2.37 -5.78
CA ASN A 149 0.87 2.24 -5.98
C ASN A 149 1.35 1.04 -5.16
N ALA A 150 1.66 -0.05 -5.83
CA ALA A 150 2.09 -1.31 -5.23
C ALA A 150 3.57 -1.24 -4.86
N HIS A 151 3.97 -2.00 -3.85
CA HIS A 151 5.39 -2.06 -3.50
C HIS A 151 6.19 -2.80 -4.57
N ALA A 152 5.73 -3.98 -5.00
CA ALA A 152 6.22 -4.80 -6.13
C ALA A 152 7.67 -4.54 -6.56
N THR A 153 8.58 -5.37 -6.04
CA THR A 153 10.04 -5.21 -6.11
C THR A 153 10.69 -5.88 -7.30
N SER A 154 9.94 -6.40 -8.28
CA SER A 154 10.47 -7.23 -9.37
C SER A 154 10.97 -8.61 -8.89
N THR A 155 10.42 -9.15 -7.80
CA THR A 155 10.89 -10.42 -7.20
C THR A 155 9.97 -11.61 -7.58
N PRO A 156 10.54 -12.77 -7.98
CA PRO A 156 9.78 -13.93 -8.49
C PRO A 156 9.19 -14.83 -7.39
N ILE A 157 8.60 -15.96 -7.78
CA ILE A 157 8.23 -17.09 -6.88
C ILE A 157 9.03 -18.34 -7.28
N GLY A 158 9.78 -18.91 -6.32
CA GLY A 158 10.54 -20.17 -6.50
C GLY A 158 11.81 -20.00 -7.35
N MET A 159 12.81 -20.89 -7.30
CA MET A 159 12.72 -22.34 -7.02
C MET A 159 13.57 -22.84 -5.84
N ILE A 160 14.36 -21.99 -5.18
CA ILE A 160 15.18 -22.37 -4.02
C ILE A 160 14.57 -21.72 -2.77
N TRP A 161 14.56 -22.45 -1.65
CA TRP A 161 13.84 -22.14 -0.40
C TRP A 161 14.25 -20.84 0.35
N HIS A 162 15.06 -19.97 -0.27
CA HIS A 162 15.62 -18.77 0.35
C HIS A 162 15.43 -17.53 -0.57
N VAL A 163 14.49 -16.64 -0.20
CA VAL A 163 14.49 -15.18 -0.51
C VAL A 163 14.24 -14.79 -1.99
N ILE A 164 13.42 -13.81 -2.39
CA ILE A 164 12.32 -13.01 -1.76
C ILE A 164 10.98 -13.48 -2.40
N VAL A 165 9.82 -13.15 -1.82
CA VAL A 165 8.54 -13.15 -2.56
C VAL A 165 7.75 -11.85 -2.32
N GLY A 166 7.75 -10.92 -3.27
CA GLY A 166 6.96 -9.68 -3.19
C GLY A 166 5.77 -9.67 -4.13
N ASP A 167 6.04 -9.46 -5.42
CA ASP A 167 5.09 -9.04 -6.45
C ASP A 167 3.86 -9.96 -6.57
N LYS A 168 4.04 -11.28 -6.53
CA LYS A 168 2.92 -12.22 -6.69
C LYS A 168 2.08 -12.39 -5.42
N ILE A 169 2.66 -12.22 -4.23
CA ILE A 169 1.89 -12.18 -2.98
C ILE A 169 1.10 -10.88 -2.90
N GLU A 170 1.72 -9.74 -3.22
CA GLU A 170 1.02 -8.45 -3.25
C GLU A 170 -0.09 -8.42 -4.31
N GLY A 171 0.19 -8.85 -5.55
CA GLY A 171 -0.82 -8.93 -6.62
C GLY A 171 -1.99 -9.85 -6.25
N ASN A 172 -1.73 -11.00 -5.63
CA ASN A 172 -2.78 -11.88 -5.11
C ASN A 172 -3.55 -11.25 -3.93
N ALA A 173 -2.89 -10.52 -3.04
CA ALA A 173 -3.56 -9.79 -1.94
C ALA A 173 -4.47 -8.69 -2.47
N ILE A 174 -4.03 -7.95 -3.49
CA ILE A 174 -4.82 -6.92 -4.20
C ILE A 174 -6.03 -7.58 -4.86
N PHE A 175 -5.84 -8.66 -5.63
CA PHE A 175 -6.94 -9.40 -6.27
C PHE A 175 -7.96 -9.94 -5.25
N LYS A 176 -7.50 -10.60 -4.18
CA LYS A 176 -8.34 -11.14 -3.09
C LYS A 176 -9.18 -10.05 -2.40
N LEU A 177 -8.70 -8.79 -2.35
CA LEU A 177 -9.38 -7.68 -1.67
C LEU A 177 -10.24 -6.80 -2.59
N PHE A 178 -9.79 -6.51 -3.80
CA PHE A 178 -10.37 -5.49 -4.67
C PHE A 178 -11.12 -6.04 -5.89
N ASP A 179 -10.97 -7.31 -6.26
CA ASP A 179 -11.77 -7.88 -7.35
C ASP A 179 -13.25 -8.00 -6.93
N GLN A 180 -14.16 -7.49 -7.76
CA GLN A 180 -15.59 -7.40 -7.46
C GLN A 180 -16.25 -8.75 -7.23
N LYS A 181 -15.73 -9.84 -7.81
CA LYS A 181 -16.21 -11.21 -7.54
C LYS A 181 -16.05 -11.57 -6.06
N ASN A 182 -15.02 -11.02 -5.41
CA ASN A 182 -14.71 -11.21 -3.99
C ASN A 182 -15.45 -10.23 -3.06
N GLN A 183 -15.91 -9.08 -3.57
CA GLN A 183 -16.53 -8.03 -2.74
C GLN A 183 -17.93 -8.36 -2.21
N THR A 184 -18.63 -9.34 -2.80
CA THR A 184 -19.98 -9.81 -2.39
C THR A 184 -20.11 -10.33 -0.95
N LYS A 185 -19.02 -10.42 -0.19
CA LYS A 185 -18.96 -10.99 1.17
C LYS A 185 -18.39 -10.06 2.25
N THR A 186 -18.08 -8.80 1.93
CA THR A 186 -17.47 -7.87 2.90
C THR A 186 -18.51 -6.91 3.48
N PRO A 187 -18.88 -7.01 4.77
CA PRO A 187 -19.85 -6.08 5.37
C PRO A 187 -19.28 -4.66 5.44
N LEU A 188 -20.10 -3.68 5.04
CA LEU A 188 -19.77 -2.26 5.10
C LEU A 188 -19.72 -1.78 6.55
N LEU A 189 -18.51 -1.47 7.04
CA LEU A 189 -18.30 -0.89 8.37
C LEU A 189 -18.54 0.63 8.33
N LYS A 190 -19.78 1.06 8.61
CA LYS A 190 -20.10 2.49 8.74
C LYS A 190 -19.41 3.10 9.98
N ARG A 191 -18.87 4.31 9.82
CA ARG A 191 -18.21 5.08 10.89
C ARG A 191 -19.21 5.48 11.98
N SER A 192 -18.84 5.28 13.24
CA SER A 192 -19.51 5.93 14.38
C SER A 192 -19.02 7.37 14.50
N GLU A 193 -19.94 8.33 14.52
CA GLU A 193 -19.64 9.70 14.91
C GLU A 193 -19.54 9.78 16.44
N SER A 194 -18.32 9.72 16.97
CA SER A 194 -18.05 10.06 18.37
C SER A 194 -16.57 10.46 18.55
N ALA A 195 -16.35 11.52 19.33
CA ALA A 195 -15.03 12.03 19.67
C ALA A 195 -14.33 11.17 20.73
N GLY A 196 -13.00 11.21 20.74
CA GLY A 196 -12.16 11.07 21.94
C GLY A 196 -12.23 9.77 22.76
N LYS A 197 -11.16 8.97 22.65
CA LYS A 197 -10.68 7.97 23.64
C LYS A 197 -11.72 7.08 24.33
N GLU A 198 -11.69 5.78 24.00
CA GLU A 198 -11.78 4.77 25.05
C GLU A 198 -10.92 3.53 24.75
N LEU A 199 -10.22 3.07 25.78
CA LEU A 199 -9.30 1.93 25.78
C LEU A 199 -9.95 0.81 26.59
N PHE A 200 -10.18 -0.35 25.98
CA PHE A 200 -10.64 -1.54 26.71
C PHE A 200 -9.74 -2.75 26.43
N VAL A 201 -9.45 -3.50 27.49
CA VAL A 201 -8.65 -4.73 27.46
C VAL A 201 -9.41 -5.84 28.19
N LYS A 202 -9.41 -7.03 27.56
CA LYS A 202 -9.90 -8.34 28.02
C LYS A 202 -11.42 -8.59 28.07
N GLY A 203 -11.84 -9.50 27.19
CA GLY A 203 -12.99 -10.40 27.28
C GLY A 203 -12.73 -11.57 26.33
N GLN A 204 -13.14 -12.80 26.67
CA GLN A 204 -12.89 -13.99 25.84
C GLN A 204 -13.95 -14.12 24.73
N THR A 205 -13.56 -14.67 23.58
CA THR A 205 -14.48 -14.98 22.48
C THR A 205 -15.30 -16.25 22.76
N SER A 206 -16.63 -16.14 22.72
CA SER A 206 -17.54 -17.27 22.44
C SER A 206 -18.41 -16.94 21.22
N SER A 207 -19.10 -17.94 20.67
CA SER A 207 -19.64 -17.90 19.31
C SER A 207 -20.97 -17.17 19.10
N ASP A 208 -21.55 -16.57 20.14
CA ASP A 208 -22.96 -16.13 20.15
C ASP A 208 -23.20 -14.62 19.93
N ASP A 209 -22.15 -13.80 19.87
CA ASP A 209 -22.25 -12.32 19.82
C ASP A 209 -22.90 -11.74 18.55
N ARG A 210 -23.18 -12.55 17.51
CA ARG A 210 -23.79 -12.04 16.26
C ARG A 210 -25.18 -11.46 16.45
N ASN A 211 -25.94 -11.89 17.46
CA ASN A 211 -27.32 -11.47 17.66
C ASN A 211 -27.49 -10.35 18.71
N TYR A 212 -26.46 -10.04 19.52
CA TYR A 212 -26.61 -9.12 20.64
C TYR A 212 -26.60 -7.63 20.25
N LEU A 213 -25.87 -7.26 19.18
CA LEU A 213 -25.75 -5.86 18.74
C LEU A 213 -26.87 -5.37 17.80
N ALA A 214 -27.70 -6.28 17.25
CA ALA A 214 -28.74 -5.93 16.30
C ALA A 214 -30.03 -5.38 16.95
N SER A 215 -30.31 -5.72 18.21
CA SER A 215 -31.65 -5.58 18.81
C SER A 215 -31.96 -4.23 19.49
N ARG A 216 -31.04 -3.25 19.49
CA ARG A 216 -31.20 -2.00 20.26
C ARG A 216 -31.29 -0.68 19.49
N ARG A 217 -31.29 -0.67 18.15
CA ARG A 217 -31.43 0.59 17.37
C ARG A 217 -32.34 0.55 16.13
N GLY A 218 -33.12 -0.51 15.89
CA GLY A 218 -34.18 -0.50 14.86
C GLY A 218 -33.70 -0.10 13.46
N LEU A 219 -32.56 -0.66 13.03
CA LEU A 219 -31.98 -0.42 11.72
C LEU A 219 -32.31 -1.60 10.81
N ASP A 220 -33.21 -1.40 9.85
CA ASP A 220 -33.44 -2.37 8.78
C ASP A 220 -32.19 -2.48 7.89
N ILE A 221 -31.82 -3.73 7.59
CA ILE A 221 -30.72 -4.05 6.67
C ILE A 221 -31.32 -4.20 5.27
N GLU A 222 -31.49 -3.09 4.56
CA GLU A 222 -31.72 -3.15 3.11
C GLU A 222 -30.40 -3.30 2.35
N GLU A 223 -30.34 -4.31 1.47
CA GLU A 223 -29.24 -4.48 0.51
C GLU A 223 -29.26 -3.35 -0.53
N CYS A 224 -28.59 -2.24 -0.23
CA CYS A 224 -28.33 -1.18 -1.19
C CYS A 224 -27.40 -1.64 -2.33
N ARG A 225 -27.97 -2.28 -3.37
CA ARG A 225 -27.31 -2.54 -4.66
C ARG A 225 -27.10 -1.23 -5.44
N HIS A 226 -26.16 -0.41 -4.99
CA HIS A 226 -25.64 0.69 -5.80
C HIS A 226 -24.74 0.12 -6.91
N VAL A 227 -25.27 0.11 -8.14
CA VAL A 227 -24.46 -0.13 -9.35
C VAL A 227 -23.76 1.17 -9.71
N THR A 228 -22.69 1.50 -8.97
CA THR A 228 -21.77 2.58 -9.34
C THR A 228 -21.06 2.20 -10.63
N PRO A 229 -20.91 3.10 -11.63
CA PRO A 229 -20.12 2.80 -12.82
C PRO A 229 -18.69 2.40 -12.40
N CYS A 230 -18.32 1.17 -12.73
CA CYS A 230 -17.09 0.54 -12.25
C CYS A 230 -15.87 1.12 -12.97
N ILE A 231 -15.34 2.22 -12.43
CA ILE A 231 -13.96 2.64 -12.73
C ILE A 231 -13.05 1.50 -12.25
N PRO A 232 -12.18 0.93 -13.12
CA PRO A 232 -11.26 -0.12 -12.71
C PRO A 232 -10.26 0.43 -11.68
N LEU A 233 -9.87 -0.42 -10.73
CA LEU A 233 -8.73 -0.11 -9.85
C LEU A 233 -7.46 -0.17 -10.70
N LEU A 234 -6.78 0.97 -10.86
CA LEU A 234 -5.49 1.02 -11.52
C LEU A 234 -4.37 0.63 -10.56
N VAL A 235 -3.51 -0.30 -10.93
CA VAL A 235 -2.39 -0.78 -10.09
C VAL A 235 -1.06 -0.60 -10.82
N SER A 236 -0.14 0.15 -10.24
CA SER A 236 1.22 0.30 -10.82
C SER A 236 2.32 0.17 -9.76
N SER A 237 3.58 0.05 -10.17
CA SER A 237 4.73 0.22 -9.29
C SER A 237 5.77 1.15 -9.90
N THR A 238 6.24 2.11 -9.11
CA THR A 238 7.26 3.08 -9.50
C THR A 238 8.66 2.46 -9.62
N LYS A 239 8.89 1.26 -9.07
CA LYS A 239 10.23 0.66 -9.00
C LYS A 239 10.84 0.34 -10.36
N GLY A 240 10.03 0.18 -11.41
CA GLY A 240 10.53 0.05 -12.79
C GLY A 240 11.33 1.28 -13.25
N ALA A 241 11.02 2.47 -12.71
CA ALA A 241 11.72 3.72 -13.01
C ALA A 241 12.82 4.07 -11.98
N THR A 242 12.60 3.78 -10.70
CA THR A 242 13.44 4.27 -9.60
C THR A 242 14.40 3.23 -9.01
N GLY A 243 14.22 1.94 -9.33
CA GLY A 243 14.76 0.85 -8.52
C GLY A 243 14.16 0.84 -7.11
N HIS A 244 14.80 0.12 -6.19
CA HIS A 244 14.41 0.00 -4.80
C HIS A 244 15.37 0.77 -3.89
N LEU A 245 14.88 1.89 -3.34
CA LEU A 245 15.62 2.79 -2.45
C LEU A 245 15.63 2.30 -0.98
N LEU A 246 15.66 0.99 -0.75
CA LEU A 246 15.56 0.32 0.57
C LEU A 246 14.66 1.06 1.57
N GLY A 247 15.23 1.67 2.63
CA GLY A 247 14.49 2.37 3.68
C GLY A 247 13.74 3.62 3.22
N ALA A 248 14.18 4.28 2.13
CA ALA A 248 13.53 5.45 1.55
C ALA A 248 12.39 5.12 0.56
N ALA A 249 12.25 3.85 0.15
CA ALA A 249 11.26 3.43 -0.85
C ALA A 249 9.82 3.85 -0.47
N GLY A 250 9.39 3.59 0.76
CA GLY A 250 8.03 3.92 1.22
C GLY A 250 7.72 5.43 1.24
N ALA A 251 8.72 6.29 1.41
CA ALA A 251 8.53 7.74 1.30
C ALA A 251 8.44 8.20 -0.16
N MET A 252 9.24 7.59 -1.05
CA MET A 252 9.19 7.83 -2.50
C MET A 252 7.85 7.36 -3.10
N GLU A 253 7.39 6.18 -2.70
CA GLU A 253 6.09 5.60 -3.09
C GLU A 253 4.91 6.51 -2.69
N ALA A 254 4.94 7.04 -1.46
CA ALA A 254 3.97 8.02 -0.98
C ALA A 254 4.01 9.32 -1.80
N LEU A 255 5.20 9.86 -2.06
CA LEU A 255 5.38 11.07 -2.87
C LEU A 255 4.82 10.90 -4.30
N PHE A 256 5.16 9.81 -4.98
CA PHE A 256 4.60 9.50 -6.30
C PHE A 256 3.08 9.31 -6.27
N THR A 257 2.52 8.75 -5.19
CA THR A 257 1.07 8.61 -5.03
C THR A 257 0.37 9.96 -4.86
N VAL A 258 0.96 10.89 -4.10
CA VAL A 258 0.46 12.27 -3.98
C VAL A 258 0.57 13.02 -5.31
N LEU A 259 1.66 12.82 -6.08
CA LEU A 259 1.80 13.40 -7.42
C LEU A 259 0.79 12.81 -8.41
N ALA A 260 0.53 11.50 -8.37
CA ALA A 260 -0.49 10.84 -9.19
C ALA A 260 -1.88 11.42 -8.94
N LEU A 261 -2.23 11.70 -7.68
CA LEU A 261 -3.46 12.38 -7.28
C LEU A 261 -3.51 13.83 -7.75
N LYS A 262 -2.43 14.60 -7.53
CA LYS A 262 -2.32 16.01 -7.93
C LYS A 262 -2.48 16.20 -9.44
N HIS A 263 -1.84 15.36 -10.23
CA HIS A 263 -1.86 15.42 -11.69
C HIS A 263 -3.03 14.64 -12.31
N ASN A 264 -3.74 13.82 -11.52
CA ASN A 264 -4.78 12.89 -11.99
C ASN A 264 -4.21 11.90 -13.02
N ILE A 265 -3.01 11.36 -12.78
CA ILE A 265 -2.31 10.46 -13.71
C ILE A 265 -1.76 9.27 -12.93
N ALA A 266 -2.18 8.05 -13.29
CA ALA A 266 -1.50 6.82 -12.88
C ALA A 266 -0.19 6.71 -13.67
N PRO A 267 0.98 6.63 -13.02
CA PRO A 267 2.23 6.32 -13.71
C PRO A 267 2.20 4.89 -14.29
N PRO A 268 2.95 4.62 -15.37
CA PRO A 268 3.15 3.27 -15.87
C PRO A 268 4.12 2.47 -15.00
N THR A 269 3.88 1.17 -14.91
CA THR A 269 4.84 0.17 -14.42
C THR A 269 5.84 -0.11 -15.55
N LEU A 270 6.92 0.66 -15.60
CA LEU A 270 7.94 0.49 -16.63
C LEU A 270 8.48 -0.95 -16.67
N ASN A 271 8.85 -1.38 -17.87
CA ASN A 271 9.43 -2.69 -18.18
C ASN A 271 8.50 -3.90 -17.98
N LEU A 272 7.19 -3.66 -17.79
CA LEU A 272 6.16 -4.69 -17.78
C LEU A 272 5.73 -5.04 -19.22
N GLU A 273 6.10 -6.24 -19.67
CA GLU A 273 5.81 -6.74 -21.02
C GLU A 273 4.82 -7.91 -20.99
N GLN A 274 4.97 -8.82 -20.03
CA GLN A 274 4.09 -9.96 -19.83
C GLN A 274 3.80 -10.16 -18.34
N TYR A 275 2.52 -10.20 -17.97
CA TYR A 275 2.07 -10.43 -16.59
C TYR A 275 2.40 -11.84 -16.08
N ASP A 276 2.71 -11.96 -14.79
CA ASP A 276 2.94 -13.23 -14.09
C ASP A 276 1.84 -13.59 -13.07
N LEU A 277 0.60 -13.23 -13.38
CA LEU A 277 -0.51 -13.32 -12.45
C LEU A 277 -1.74 -13.90 -13.14
N GLU A 278 -1.85 -15.23 -13.07
CA GLU A 278 -3.05 -16.01 -13.43
C GLU A 278 -4.33 -15.46 -12.75
N SER A 279 -4.18 -14.82 -11.58
CA SER A 279 -5.25 -14.13 -10.86
C SER A 279 -5.74 -12.85 -11.57
N ILE A 280 -4.88 -12.14 -12.30
CA ILE A 280 -5.26 -10.94 -13.07
C ILE A 280 -5.95 -11.32 -14.39
N GLU A 281 -5.52 -12.40 -15.07
CA GLU A 281 -6.12 -12.83 -16.35
C GLU A 281 -7.64 -13.10 -16.23
N GLY A 282 -8.12 -13.39 -15.02
CA GLY A 282 -9.54 -13.54 -14.69
C GLY A 282 -10.20 -12.32 -14.03
N SER A 283 -9.52 -11.20 -13.80
CA SER A 283 -10.12 -10.02 -13.15
C SER A 283 -10.96 -9.20 -14.12
N SER A 284 -12.07 -8.64 -13.63
CA SER A 284 -12.98 -7.80 -14.44
C SER A 284 -12.95 -6.32 -14.08
N ASN A 285 -12.13 -5.90 -13.10
CA ASN A 285 -12.13 -4.52 -12.59
C ASN A 285 -10.78 -4.04 -12.03
N ILE A 286 -9.68 -4.74 -12.32
CA ILE A 286 -8.33 -4.33 -11.93
C ILE A 286 -7.47 -4.25 -13.20
N GLU A 287 -6.88 -3.09 -13.45
CA GLU A 287 -6.03 -2.84 -14.62
C GLU A 287 -4.64 -2.41 -14.16
N TYR A 288 -3.62 -2.86 -14.89
CA TYR A 288 -2.23 -2.52 -14.61
C TYR A 288 -1.71 -1.64 -15.76
N PRO A 289 -1.38 -0.36 -15.53
CA PRO A 289 -0.81 0.49 -16.57
C PRO A 289 0.63 0.03 -16.83
N ALA A 290 0.88 -0.70 -17.93
CA ALA A 290 2.22 -1.21 -18.24
C ALA A 290 3.07 -0.19 -19.03
N LYS A 291 2.57 0.25 -20.20
CA LYS A 291 3.39 1.01 -21.18
C LYS A 291 3.11 2.51 -21.22
N TYR A 292 2.00 2.97 -20.67
CA TYR A 292 1.54 4.35 -20.78
C TYR A 292 0.95 4.82 -19.46
N ALA A 293 1.15 6.10 -19.15
CA ALA A 293 0.45 6.74 -18.05
C ALA A 293 -1.04 6.85 -18.37
N LEU A 294 -1.93 6.58 -17.41
CA LEU A 294 -3.38 6.65 -17.59
C LEU A 294 -3.97 7.85 -16.85
N HIS A 295 -4.84 8.60 -17.51
CA HIS A 295 -5.52 9.75 -16.92
C HIS A 295 -6.68 9.31 -16.02
N MET A 296 -6.76 9.85 -14.81
CA MET A 296 -7.65 9.47 -13.72
C MET A 296 -8.54 10.62 -13.21
N PRO A 297 -9.29 11.33 -14.08
CA PRO A 297 -9.90 12.62 -13.72
C PRO A 297 -10.94 12.54 -12.58
N PHE A 298 -11.56 11.36 -12.40
CA PHE A 298 -12.62 11.11 -11.42
C PHE A 298 -12.14 10.35 -10.16
N VAL A 299 -10.88 9.94 -10.11
CA VAL A 299 -10.34 9.19 -8.97
C VAL A 299 -10.13 10.14 -7.79
N LYS A 300 -10.67 9.76 -6.63
CA LYS A 300 -10.57 10.54 -5.38
C LYS A 300 -9.65 9.89 -4.34
N HIS A 301 -9.54 8.57 -4.34
CA HIS A 301 -8.84 7.81 -3.30
C HIS A 301 -7.73 6.96 -3.93
N LEU A 302 -6.51 7.15 -3.43
CA LEU A 302 -5.31 6.44 -3.85
C LEU A 302 -4.68 5.74 -2.64
N MET A 303 -4.09 4.57 -2.87
CA MET A 303 -3.34 3.83 -1.86
C MET A 303 -1.87 3.70 -2.27
N SER A 304 -0.97 3.73 -1.30
CA SER A 304 0.46 3.43 -1.45
C SER A 304 0.83 2.29 -0.51
N ASN A 305 1.33 1.19 -1.04
CA ASN A 305 1.83 0.05 -0.27
C ASN A 305 3.35 0.10 -0.15
N SER A 306 3.84 -0.12 1.07
CA SER A 306 5.26 -0.27 1.41
C SER A 306 5.44 -1.52 2.26
N PHE A 307 5.79 -2.64 1.62
CA PHE A 307 5.89 -3.97 2.24
C PHE A 307 7.35 -4.43 2.30
N GLY A 308 7.80 -5.03 3.39
CA GLY A 308 9.22 -5.14 3.69
C GLY A 308 9.65 -6.43 4.37
N PHE A 309 10.97 -6.56 4.50
CA PHE A 309 11.58 -7.68 5.23
C PHE A 309 11.10 -7.73 6.69
N GLY A 310 11.11 -8.92 7.26
CA GLY A 310 10.45 -9.24 8.52
C GLY A 310 8.92 -9.22 8.45
N GLY A 311 8.34 -9.16 7.24
CA GLY A 311 6.89 -9.09 7.03
C GLY A 311 6.26 -7.79 7.50
N VAL A 312 6.98 -6.67 7.46
CA VAL A 312 6.46 -5.36 7.90
C VAL A 312 5.75 -4.66 6.76
N ASN A 313 4.45 -4.42 6.93
CA ASN A 313 3.62 -3.83 5.91
C ASN A 313 3.05 -2.51 6.37
N ILE A 314 3.10 -1.50 5.49
CA ILE A 314 2.45 -0.22 5.67
C ILE A 314 1.63 0.07 4.40
N SER A 315 0.38 0.50 4.58
CA SER A 315 -0.47 1.00 3.50
C SER A 315 -0.94 2.41 3.87
N LEU A 316 -0.69 3.41 3.02
CA LEU A 316 -1.13 4.79 3.21
C LEU A 316 -2.25 5.11 2.23
N LEU A 317 -3.29 5.82 2.67
CA LEU A 317 -4.44 6.19 1.83
C LEU A 317 -4.58 7.71 1.76
N PHE A 318 -4.47 8.20 0.53
CA PHE A 318 -4.53 9.62 0.16
C PHE A 318 -5.85 9.93 -0.52
N THR A 319 -6.48 11.03 -0.14
CA THR A 319 -7.74 11.51 -0.70
C THR A 319 -7.58 12.89 -1.32
N LYS A 320 -8.21 13.10 -2.47
CA LYS A 320 -8.26 14.39 -3.16
C LYS A 320 -8.94 15.42 -2.26
N THR A 321 -8.24 16.50 -1.94
CA THR A 321 -8.76 17.59 -1.12
C THR A 321 -10.05 18.14 -1.73
N GLY A 322 -11.12 18.17 -0.95
CA GLY A 322 -12.34 18.87 -1.33
C GLY A 322 -12.12 20.38 -1.22
N GLN A 323 -11.56 21.02 -2.27
CA GLN A 323 -11.60 22.46 -2.39
C GLN A 323 -13.06 22.91 -2.52
N LYS A 324 -13.59 23.44 -1.41
CA LYS A 324 -14.80 24.27 -1.36
C LYS A 324 -14.42 25.73 -1.53
#